data_AF-H2BCK5-F1
#
_entry.id   AF-H2BCK5-F1
#
_cell.length_a   1.000
_cell.length_b   1.000
_cell.length_c   1.000
_cell.angle_alpha   90.00
_cell.angle_beta   90.00
_cell.angle_gamma   90.00
#
_symmetry.space_group_name_H-M   'P 1'
#
loop_
_entity.id
_entity.type
_entity.pdbx_description
1 polymer ?
#
loop_
_entity_poly.entity_id
_entity_poly.type
_entity_poly.pdbx_seq_one_letter_code
_entity_poly.pdbx_strand_id
1 'polypeptide(L)'
;MAGQAPIEEQDLNVSDRYLSMATTDGPDRKLGTWRKAVPPLCRADAHLGPADWFGRTLTDVVPEDVRIGIVSVAVEGCPITFFDKDQNAPLIANEERDWMNGILNQYGRDPYERLLAMAKIAAKDGVIKGILLHQGETDAYNDQWRKTLRKIYRDLQQELRFDSTAVPLLVGEVVRGEYGGICGHANPTINDIANHYPNTYVVSSEGCLPSDDNLHFSSEGYRLLGRHYALRYLEATNPQLAEVCRQKLAADVEI
;
A
#
# COMPACT_ATOMS: atom_id res chain seq x y z
N MET A 1 3.36 -2.70 -0.64
CA MET A 1 3.89 -2.94 -1.99
C MET A 1 4.84 -1.82 -2.40
N ALA A 2 6.02 -2.16 -2.90
CA ALA A 2 7.05 -1.19 -3.30
C ALA A 2 6.79 -0.55 -4.67
N GLY A 3 6.01 -1.22 -5.53
CA GLY A 3 5.86 -0.86 -6.94
C GLY A 3 6.98 -1.46 -7.79
N GLN A 4 6.66 -1.89 -9.01
CA GLN A 4 7.62 -2.55 -9.92
C GLN A 4 7.54 -2.03 -11.38
N ALA A 5 6.55 -1.20 -11.70
CA ALA A 5 6.36 -0.74 -13.07
C ALA A 5 7.17 0.53 -13.39
N PRO A 6 7.60 0.73 -14.64
CA PRO A 6 8.24 1.97 -15.08
C PRO A 6 7.40 3.19 -14.71
N ILE A 7 8.09 4.26 -14.26
CA ILE A 7 7.47 5.56 -14.03
C ILE A 7 7.41 6.29 -15.37
N GLU A 8 6.23 6.79 -15.75
CA GLU A 8 6.02 7.54 -17.00
C GLU A 8 5.74 9.02 -16.71
N GLU A 9 5.75 9.86 -17.75
CA GLU A 9 5.61 11.32 -17.62
C GLU A 9 4.34 11.75 -16.86
N GLN A 10 3.22 11.07 -17.12
CA GLN A 10 1.95 11.30 -16.44
C GLN A 10 2.03 11.06 -14.92
N ASP A 11 2.95 10.20 -14.47
CA ASP A 11 3.15 9.93 -13.06
C ASP A 11 4.00 11.02 -12.37
N LEU A 12 4.56 11.99 -13.08
CA LEU A 12 5.39 13.03 -12.46
C LEU A 12 4.59 14.27 -12.03
N ASN A 13 3.38 14.46 -12.56
CA ASN A 13 2.53 15.59 -12.22
C ASN A 13 1.69 15.31 -10.95
N VAL A 14 2.16 15.79 -9.80
CA VAL A 14 1.56 15.55 -8.47
C VAL A 14 1.05 16.85 -7.88
N SER A 15 -0.10 16.81 -7.20
CA SER A 15 -0.59 17.93 -6.39
C SER A 15 0.35 18.21 -5.20
N ASP A 16 0.58 19.48 -4.87
CA ASP A 16 1.33 19.83 -3.64
C ASP A 16 0.60 19.41 -2.35
N ARG A 17 -0.68 19.00 -2.46
CA ARG A 17 -1.47 18.43 -1.35
C ARG A 17 -1.23 16.94 -1.13
N TYR A 18 -0.52 16.25 -2.03
CA TYR A 18 -0.15 14.85 -1.85
C TYR A 18 1.32 14.71 -1.44
N LEU A 19 1.52 14.21 -0.22
CA LEU A 19 2.82 14.13 0.45
C LEU A 19 3.19 12.66 0.74
N SER A 20 4.49 12.38 0.71
CA SER A 20 5.06 11.11 1.15
C SER A 20 6.08 11.38 2.24
N MET A 21 5.99 10.63 3.35
CA MET A 21 7.04 10.64 4.36
C MET A 21 8.12 9.65 3.95
N ALA A 22 9.35 10.13 3.84
CA ALA A 22 10.48 9.27 3.53
C ALA A 22 10.74 8.27 4.66
N THR A 23 10.70 6.98 4.33
CA THR A 23 10.94 5.87 5.25
C THR A 23 12.36 5.29 5.15
N THR A 24 13.19 5.85 4.28
CA THR A 24 14.63 5.59 4.13
C THR A 24 15.38 6.91 3.90
N ASP A 25 16.68 6.92 4.12
CA ASP A 25 17.55 7.97 3.59
C ASP A 25 17.93 7.65 2.14
N GLY A 26 18.11 8.68 1.32
CA GLY A 26 18.48 8.55 -0.09
C GLY A 26 18.93 9.87 -0.72
N PRO A 27 19.27 9.86 -2.02
CA PRO A 27 19.76 11.05 -2.71
C PRO A 27 18.71 12.18 -2.79
N ASP A 28 17.44 11.83 -2.78
CA ASP A 28 16.29 12.72 -2.97
C ASP A 28 15.38 12.78 -1.72
N ARG A 29 15.82 12.20 -0.59
CA ARG A 29 14.98 12.03 0.61
C ARG A 29 15.79 11.88 1.88
N LYS A 30 15.21 12.34 2.98
CA LYS A 30 15.76 12.16 4.33
C LYS A 30 14.74 11.47 5.21
N LEU A 31 15.16 10.45 5.94
CA LEU A 31 14.30 9.66 6.82
C LEU A 31 13.48 10.57 7.76
N GLY A 32 12.17 10.30 7.83
CA GLY A 32 11.23 11.01 8.71
C GLY A 32 10.83 12.41 8.25
N THR A 33 11.14 12.79 7.00
CA THR A 33 10.74 14.09 6.44
C THR A 33 9.66 13.94 5.38
N TRP A 34 8.76 14.93 5.32
CA TRP A 34 7.74 15.02 4.28
C TRP A 34 8.33 15.58 2.99
N ARG A 35 7.90 15.02 1.87
CA ARG A 35 8.18 15.51 0.52
C ARG A 35 6.92 15.44 -0.33
N LYS A 36 6.91 16.16 -1.45
CA LYS A 36 5.92 15.96 -2.50
C LYS A 36 5.96 14.49 -2.95
N ALA A 37 4.79 13.87 -3.10
CA ALA A 37 4.67 12.46 -3.44
C ALA A 37 4.90 12.21 -4.95
N VAL A 38 6.07 12.63 -5.44
CA VAL A 38 6.58 12.27 -6.77
C VAL A 38 7.23 10.88 -6.69
N PRO A 39 6.81 9.90 -7.51
CA PRO A 39 7.40 8.57 -7.54
C PRO A 39 8.91 8.61 -7.79
N PRO A 40 9.66 7.61 -7.29
CA PRO A 40 9.17 6.46 -6.53
C PRO A 40 8.90 6.77 -5.05
N LEU A 41 7.75 6.33 -4.54
CA LEU A 41 7.29 6.68 -3.18
C LEU A 41 7.91 5.81 -2.09
N CYS A 42 8.01 4.50 -2.30
CA CYS A 42 8.43 3.55 -1.27
C CYS A 42 9.89 3.77 -0.84
N ARG A 43 10.80 3.81 -1.82
CA ARG A 43 12.25 3.99 -1.67
C ARG A 43 12.81 4.66 -2.93
N ALA A 44 14.05 5.16 -2.87
CA ALA A 44 14.68 5.83 -4.01
C ALA A 44 14.95 4.90 -5.20
N ASP A 45 15.11 3.61 -4.94
CA ASP A 45 15.34 2.54 -5.91
C ASP A 45 14.08 1.74 -6.27
N ALA A 46 12.92 2.16 -5.76
CA ALA A 46 11.64 1.54 -6.09
C ALA A 46 11.07 2.12 -7.41
N HIS A 47 9.86 1.70 -7.74
CA HIS A 47 9.21 2.00 -9.02
C HIS A 47 7.78 2.51 -8.79
N LEU A 48 6.97 2.60 -9.86
CA LEU A 48 5.56 2.97 -9.77
C LEU A 48 4.78 1.87 -9.05
N GLY A 49 3.96 2.26 -8.07
CA GLY A 49 3.09 1.37 -7.31
C GLY A 49 1.68 1.94 -7.12
N PRO A 50 0.79 1.23 -6.41
CA PRO A 50 -0.61 1.66 -6.28
C PRO A 50 -0.76 2.90 -5.39
N ALA A 51 0.19 3.16 -4.49
CA ALA A 51 0.17 4.35 -3.64
C ALA A 51 0.22 5.64 -4.47
N ASP A 52 0.92 5.63 -5.61
CA ASP A 52 1.10 6.80 -6.47
C ASP A 52 -0.21 7.41 -6.94
N TRP A 53 -1.15 6.57 -7.36
CA TRP A 53 -2.46 7.00 -7.86
C TRP A 53 -3.52 7.00 -6.77
N PHE A 54 -3.34 6.27 -5.68
CA PHE A 54 -4.21 6.36 -4.50
C PHE A 54 -4.35 7.79 -3.99
N GLY A 55 -3.23 8.45 -3.66
CA GLY A 55 -3.28 9.78 -3.07
C GLY A 55 -3.76 10.86 -4.04
N ARG A 56 -3.40 10.74 -5.32
CA ARG A 56 -3.83 11.68 -6.37
C ARG A 56 -5.33 11.65 -6.57
N THR A 57 -5.88 10.45 -6.73
CA THR A 57 -7.33 10.25 -6.88
C THR A 57 -8.10 10.80 -5.68
N LEU A 58 -7.56 10.66 -4.46
CA LEU A 58 -8.15 11.32 -3.30
C LEU A 58 -8.08 12.84 -3.38
N THR A 59 -6.92 13.41 -3.74
CA THR A 59 -6.77 14.87 -3.84
C THR A 59 -7.74 15.51 -4.84
N ASP A 60 -8.17 14.79 -5.89
CA ASP A 60 -9.09 15.32 -6.89
C ASP A 60 -10.53 15.50 -6.39
N VAL A 61 -10.88 14.91 -5.25
CA VAL A 61 -12.25 14.91 -4.72
C VAL A 61 -12.38 15.42 -3.29
N VAL A 62 -11.32 15.32 -2.47
CA VAL A 62 -11.36 15.87 -1.11
C VAL A 62 -11.29 17.40 -1.14
N PRO A 63 -11.84 18.09 -0.12
CA PRO A 63 -11.81 19.55 -0.01
C PRO A 63 -10.40 20.15 -0.20
N GLU A 64 -10.31 21.36 -0.74
CA GLU A 64 -9.04 22.00 -1.12
C GLU A 64 -8.09 22.24 0.07
N ASP A 65 -8.61 22.38 1.28
CA ASP A 65 -7.85 22.55 2.51
C ASP A 65 -7.30 21.23 3.10
N VAL A 66 -7.70 20.09 2.55
CA VAL A 66 -7.21 18.77 2.95
C VAL A 66 -5.93 18.41 2.21
N ARG A 67 -4.94 17.93 2.97
CA ARG A 67 -3.71 17.31 2.48
C ARG A 67 -3.72 15.82 2.78
N ILE A 68 -3.18 15.03 1.87
CA ILE A 68 -3.06 13.56 1.99
C ILE A 68 -1.59 13.22 2.16
N GLY A 69 -1.26 12.44 3.20
CA GLY A 69 0.08 11.93 3.44
C GLY A 69 0.12 10.41 3.34
N ILE A 70 1.15 9.85 2.71
CA ILE A 70 1.42 8.41 2.70
C ILE A 70 2.73 8.09 3.44
N VAL A 71 2.72 7.01 4.22
CA VAL A 71 3.91 6.40 4.82
C VAL A 71 4.01 5.00 4.26
N SER A 72 5.07 4.71 3.49
CA SER A 72 5.21 3.43 2.78
C SER A 72 6.47 2.69 3.23
N VAL A 73 6.29 1.45 3.69
CA VAL A 73 7.35 0.48 3.92
C VAL A 73 6.94 -0.81 3.24
N ALA A 74 7.79 -1.32 2.36
CA ALA A 74 7.52 -2.57 1.65
C ALA A 74 8.83 -3.29 1.37
N VAL A 75 8.80 -4.62 1.47
CA VAL A 75 9.91 -5.49 1.09
C VAL A 75 9.40 -6.45 0.04
N GLU A 76 9.98 -6.42 -1.15
CA GLU A 76 9.61 -7.28 -2.26
C GLU A 76 9.81 -8.76 -1.89
N GLY A 77 8.87 -9.63 -2.27
CA GLY A 77 8.96 -11.08 -2.04
C GLY A 77 9.03 -11.52 -0.57
N CYS A 78 8.69 -10.65 0.38
CA CYS A 78 8.68 -11.01 1.79
C CYS A 78 7.38 -11.73 2.20
N PRO A 79 7.45 -12.72 3.11
CA PRO A 79 6.26 -13.24 3.76
C PRO A 79 5.65 -12.18 4.68
N ILE A 80 4.35 -12.29 4.97
CA ILE A 80 3.65 -11.35 5.84
C ILE A 80 4.28 -11.26 7.24
N THR A 81 4.92 -12.36 7.69
CA THR A 81 5.60 -12.48 8.98
C THR A 81 6.82 -11.56 9.13
N PHE A 82 7.38 -11.00 8.04
CA PHE A 82 8.41 -9.95 8.16
C PHE A 82 7.87 -8.70 8.87
N PHE A 83 6.56 -8.49 8.84
CA PHE A 83 5.87 -7.40 9.53
C PHE A 83 5.28 -7.84 10.88
N ASP A 84 5.55 -9.05 11.37
CA ASP A 84 5.16 -9.48 12.72
C ASP A 84 6.29 -9.19 13.72
N LYS A 85 6.09 -8.20 14.58
CA LYS A 85 7.10 -7.72 15.56
C LYS A 85 7.66 -8.78 16.50
N ASP A 86 6.91 -9.86 16.73
CA ASP A 86 7.32 -10.93 17.65
C ASP A 86 7.98 -12.11 16.92
N GLN A 87 7.88 -12.16 15.59
CA GLN A 87 8.31 -13.32 14.78
C GLN A 87 9.31 -12.96 13.68
N ASN A 88 9.50 -11.67 13.35
CA ASN A 88 10.27 -11.25 12.19
C ASN A 88 11.79 -11.47 12.36
N ALA A 89 12.36 -11.19 13.53
CA ALA A 89 13.79 -11.18 13.77
C ALA A 89 14.52 -12.48 13.37
N PRO A 90 14.07 -13.69 13.78
CA PRO A 90 14.73 -14.92 13.36
C PRO A 90 14.59 -15.20 11.86
N LEU A 91 13.49 -14.81 11.23
CA LEU A 91 13.30 -14.97 9.78
C LEU A 91 14.22 -14.04 8.99
N ILE A 92 14.29 -12.78 9.39
CA ILE A 92 15.16 -11.77 8.77
C ILE A 92 16.64 -12.12 8.98
N ALA A 93 17.02 -12.70 10.12
CA ALA A 93 18.39 -13.14 10.37
C ALA A 93 18.84 -14.28 9.44
N ASN A 94 17.90 -15.11 8.98
CA ASN A 94 18.15 -16.25 8.09
C ASN A 94 17.87 -15.93 6.61
N GLU A 95 17.64 -14.67 6.24
CA GLU A 95 17.43 -14.29 4.85
C GLU A 95 18.75 -14.37 4.07
N GLU A 96 18.77 -15.15 2.99
CA GLU A 96 19.97 -15.41 2.18
C GLU A 96 19.99 -14.63 0.86
N ARG A 97 18.86 -14.06 0.42
CA ARG A 97 18.78 -13.33 -0.85
C ARG A 97 19.37 -11.94 -0.69
N ASP A 98 20.49 -11.69 -1.38
CA ASP A 98 21.25 -10.42 -1.31
C ASP A 98 20.39 -9.19 -1.59
N TRP A 99 19.53 -9.25 -2.61
CA TRP A 99 18.66 -8.13 -2.98
C TRP A 99 17.67 -7.79 -1.87
N MET A 100 17.12 -8.79 -1.17
CA MET A 100 16.20 -8.59 -0.07
C MET A 100 16.93 -8.06 1.17
N ASN A 101 18.13 -8.58 1.45
CA ASN A 101 18.99 -8.04 2.50
C ASN A 101 19.34 -6.58 2.26
N GLY A 102 19.57 -6.18 1.00
CA GLY A 102 19.76 -4.78 0.62
C GLY A 102 18.58 -3.91 1.05
N ILE A 103 17.34 -4.31 0.74
CA ILE A 103 16.12 -3.59 1.13
C ILE A 103 15.95 -3.57 2.66
N LEU A 104 16.12 -4.71 3.33
CA LEU A 104 16.02 -4.83 4.78
C LEU A 104 16.98 -3.87 5.49
N ASN A 105 18.23 -3.76 4.99
CA ASN A 105 19.22 -2.86 5.57
C ASN A 105 18.80 -1.38 5.47
N GLN A 106 18.10 -0.96 4.41
CA GLN A 106 17.56 0.41 4.30
C GLN A 106 16.54 0.72 5.40
N TYR A 107 15.82 -0.29 5.88
CA TYR A 107 14.84 -0.16 6.95
C TYR A 107 15.41 -0.43 8.36
N GLY A 108 16.72 -0.67 8.49
CA GLY A 108 17.34 -1.03 9.77
C GLY A 108 17.09 -2.48 10.18
N ARG A 109 16.79 -3.34 9.21
CA ARG A 109 16.47 -4.77 9.36
C ARG A 109 15.22 -5.08 10.18
N ASP A 110 14.33 -4.12 10.33
CA ASP A 110 13.01 -4.33 10.91
C ASP A 110 11.95 -3.47 10.17
N PRO A 111 11.29 -4.03 9.14
CA PRO A 111 10.30 -3.28 8.38
C PRO A 111 9.03 -2.96 9.21
N TYR A 112 8.69 -3.77 10.21
CA TYR A 112 7.59 -3.45 11.13
C TYR A 112 7.94 -2.21 11.96
N GLU A 113 9.09 -2.23 12.64
CA GLU A 113 9.51 -1.11 13.48
C GLU A 113 9.71 0.15 12.64
N ARG A 114 10.25 0.03 11.41
CA ARG A 114 10.34 1.17 10.50
C ARG A 114 8.97 1.78 10.20
N LEU A 115 7.99 0.95 9.84
CA LEU A 115 6.63 1.42 9.56
C LEU A 115 6.04 2.11 10.79
N LEU A 116 6.19 1.49 11.96
CA LEU A 116 5.66 2.02 13.21
C LEU A 116 6.30 3.36 13.60
N ALA A 117 7.62 3.45 13.54
CA ALA A 117 8.37 4.66 13.86
C ALA A 117 7.98 5.82 12.93
N MET A 118 7.89 5.57 11.62
CA MET A 118 7.50 6.60 10.65
C MET A 118 6.02 7.01 10.80
N ALA A 119 5.12 6.05 11.08
CA ALA A 119 3.74 6.36 11.39
C ALA A 119 3.60 7.22 12.66
N LYS A 120 4.40 6.96 13.72
CA LYS A 120 4.45 7.79 14.94
C LYS A 120 4.97 9.20 14.66
N ILE A 121 5.89 9.40 13.71
CA ILE A 121 6.32 10.73 13.29
C ILE A 121 5.21 11.42 12.50
N ALA A 122 4.63 10.75 11.50
CA ALA A 122 3.55 11.31 10.67
C ALA A 122 2.33 11.72 11.49
N ALA A 123 1.99 10.96 12.54
CA ALA A 123 0.88 11.28 13.45
C ALA A 123 1.10 12.55 14.29
N LYS A 124 2.29 13.16 14.27
CA LYS A 124 2.51 14.48 14.89
C LYS A 124 1.99 15.64 14.03
N ASP A 125 1.93 15.42 12.71
CA ASP A 125 1.54 16.44 11.73
C ASP A 125 0.12 16.23 11.18
N GLY A 126 -0.53 15.12 11.53
CA GLY A 126 -1.85 14.75 11.01
C GLY A 126 -2.48 13.57 11.74
N VAL A 127 -3.54 13.02 11.15
CA VAL A 127 -4.29 11.87 11.69
C VAL A 127 -4.17 10.67 10.77
N ILE A 128 -4.01 9.49 11.36
CA ILE A 128 -4.03 8.23 10.60
C ILE A 128 -5.47 7.96 10.16
N LYS A 129 -5.68 7.86 8.86
CA LYS A 129 -7.01 7.70 8.24
C LYS A 129 -7.28 6.32 7.66
N GLY A 130 -6.26 5.50 7.44
CA GLY A 130 -6.41 4.17 6.90
C GLY A 130 -5.08 3.43 6.88
N ILE A 131 -5.16 2.11 6.76
CA ILE A 131 -4.01 1.23 6.56
C ILE A 131 -4.16 0.54 5.21
N LEU A 132 -3.14 0.63 4.36
CA LEU A 132 -3.11 -0.04 3.06
C LEU A 132 -2.18 -1.25 3.13
N LEU A 133 -2.68 -2.42 2.76
CA LEU A 133 -1.89 -3.63 2.59
C LEU A 133 -2.03 -4.14 1.17
N HIS A 134 -0.88 -4.31 0.51
CA HIS A 134 -0.80 -5.05 -0.73
C HIS A 134 0.38 -6.01 -0.62
N GLN A 135 0.04 -7.27 -0.34
CA GLN A 135 0.92 -8.42 -0.17
C GLN A 135 0.04 -9.66 -0.27
N GLY A 136 0.54 -10.72 -0.88
CA GLY A 136 -0.06 -12.05 -0.80
C GLY A 136 0.60 -13.10 -1.68
N GLU A 137 1.38 -12.66 -2.67
CA GLU A 137 2.10 -13.46 -3.65
C GLU A 137 3.06 -14.48 -3.00
N THR A 138 3.52 -14.22 -1.77
CA THR A 138 4.44 -15.11 -1.05
C THR A 138 3.72 -16.19 -0.24
N ASP A 139 2.65 -15.86 0.47
CA ASP A 139 2.13 -16.73 1.53
C ASP A 139 0.62 -16.59 1.84
N ALA A 140 -0.17 -15.84 1.06
CA ALA A 140 -1.62 -15.73 1.25
C ALA A 140 -2.39 -16.95 0.72
N TYR A 141 -1.96 -18.14 1.12
CA TYR A 141 -2.49 -19.44 0.65
C TYR A 141 -3.06 -20.29 1.77
N ASN A 142 -3.19 -19.72 2.98
CA ASN A 142 -3.56 -20.44 4.19
C ASN A 142 -4.18 -19.51 5.25
N ASP A 143 -4.82 -20.11 6.25
CA ASP A 143 -5.42 -19.40 7.39
C ASP A 143 -4.38 -18.72 8.30
N GLN A 144 -3.14 -19.22 8.31
CA GLN A 144 -2.08 -18.62 9.11
C GLN A 144 -1.76 -17.20 8.62
N TRP A 145 -1.76 -16.94 7.32
CA TRP A 145 -1.61 -15.60 6.76
C TRP A 145 -2.66 -14.63 7.30
N ARG A 146 -3.95 -15.02 7.32
CA ARG A 146 -5.04 -14.17 7.86
C ARG A 146 -4.86 -13.90 9.35
N LYS A 147 -4.40 -14.88 10.13
CA LYS A 147 -4.13 -14.74 11.57
C LYS A 147 -2.95 -13.81 11.83
N THR A 148 -1.87 -13.95 11.06
CA THR A 148 -0.69 -13.08 11.15
C THR A 148 -1.06 -11.64 10.78
N LEU A 149 -1.79 -11.42 9.68
CA LEU A 149 -2.29 -10.09 9.31
C LEU A 149 -3.12 -9.45 10.43
N ARG A 150 -4.05 -10.19 11.03
CA ARG A 150 -4.83 -9.69 12.18
C ARG A 150 -3.95 -9.23 13.32
N LYS A 151 -2.95 -10.04 13.66
CA LYS A 151 -2.02 -9.73 14.75
C LYS A 151 -1.30 -8.43 14.45
N ILE A 152 -0.71 -8.29 13.25
CA ILE A 152 -0.02 -7.08 12.81
C ILE A 152 -0.93 -5.85 12.90
N TYR A 153 -2.16 -5.95 12.40
CA TYR A 153 -3.13 -4.84 12.47
C TYR A 153 -3.47 -4.45 13.92
N ARG A 154 -3.68 -5.42 14.81
CA ARG A 154 -3.94 -5.17 16.23
C ARG A 154 -2.73 -4.57 16.95
N ASP A 155 -1.52 -5.02 16.61
CA ASP A 155 -0.30 -4.47 17.16
C ASP A 155 -0.14 -3.00 16.73
N LEU A 156 -0.33 -2.68 15.45
CA LEU A 156 -0.34 -1.30 14.96
C LEU A 156 -1.43 -0.47 15.65
N GLN A 157 -2.64 -1.00 15.81
CA GLN A 157 -3.73 -0.33 16.52
C GLN A 157 -3.33 0.02 17.95
N GLN A 158 -2.74 -0.91 18.69
CA GLN A 158 -2.31 -0.69 20.07
C GLN A 158 -1.19 0.34 20.16
N GLU A 159 -0.21 0.25 19.26
CA GLU A 159 0.98 1.11 19.27
C GLU A 159 0.71 2.54 18.80
N LEU A 160 -0.19 2.71 17.82
CA LEU A 160 -0.56 4.00 17.23
C LEU A 160 -1.84 4.58 17.85
N ARG A 161 -2.56 3.79 18.65
CA ARG A 161 -3.78 4.18 19.37
C ARG A 161 -4.87 4.76 18.46
N PHE A 162 -4.99 4.25 17.24
CA PHE A 162 -6.06 4.66 16.34
C PHE A 162 -7.38 3.92 16.66
N ASP A 163 -8.50 4.58 16.35
CA ASP A 163 -9.82 3.98 16.45
C ASP A 163 -10.05 3.05 15.25
N SER A 164 -10.12 1.74 15.51
CA SER A 164 -10.33 0.73 14.47
C SER A 164 -11.70 0.81 13.80
N THR A 165 -12.66 1.58 14.35
CA THR A 165 -13.95 1.84 13.70
C THR A 165 -13.88 3.00 12.70
N ALA A 166 -12.88 3.87 12.82
CA ALA A 166 -12.67 5.02 11.95
C ALA A 166 -11.51 4.85 10.95
N VAL A 167 -10.58 3.93 11.23
CA VAL A 167 -9.41 3.66 10.39
C VAL A 167 -9.58 2.31 9.69
N PRO A 168 -10.03 2.28 8.43
CA PRO A 168 -10.20 1.04 7.69
C PRO A 168 -8.86 0.40 7.33
N LEU A 169 -8.86 -0.93 7.28
CA LEU A 169 -7.82 -1.73 6.64
C LEU A 169 -8.24 -2.07 5.20
N LEU A 170 -7.46 -1.62 4.23
CA LEU A 170 -7.68 -1.93 2.82
C LEU A 170 -6.65 -2.96 2.36
N VAL A 171 -7.12 -4.10 1.85
CA VAL A 171 -6.27 -5.21 1.40
C VAL A 171 -6.48 -5.45 -0.09
N GLY A 172 -5.46 -5.26 -0.91
CA GLY A 172 -5.56 -5.42 -2.36
C GLY A 172 -5.42 -6.85 -2.83
N GLU A 173 -6.23 -7.23 -3.81
CA GLU A 173 -6.03 -8.43 -4.62
C GLU A 173 -4.68 -8.36 -5.36
N VAL A 174 -4.05 -9.51 -5.53
CA VAL A 174 -2.91 -9.68 -6.45
C VAL A 174 -3.43 -9.86 -7.88
N VAL A 175 -2.55 -9.82 -8.88
CA VAL A 175 -2.91 -10.00 -10.29
C VAL A 175 -3.84 -11.22 -10.44
N ARG A 176 -5.01 -10.99 -11.04
CA ARG A 176 -6.04 -12.03 -11.17
C ARG A 176 -5.61 -13.12 -12.14
N GLY A 177 -6.03 -14.35 -11.85
CA GLY A 177 -5.80 -15.49 -12.73
C GLY A 177 -6.44 -15.33 -14.12
N GLU A 178 -7.56 -14.61 -14.21
CA GLU A 178 -8.23 -14.31 -15.50
C GLU A 178 -7.38 -13.43 -16.43
N TYR A 179 -6.42 -12.67 -15.88
CA TYR A 179 -5.44 -11.91 -16.64
C TYR A 179 -4.09 -12.63 -16.77
N GLY A 180 -4.00 -13.91 -16.37
CA GLY A 180 -2.75 -14.68 -16.40
C GLY A 180 -1.91 -14.58 -15.13
N GLY A 181 -2.40 -13.92 -14.08
CA GLY A 181 -1.66 -13.72 -12.83
C GLY A 181 -1.22 -15.02 -12.16
N ILE A 182 0.09 -15.21 -11.99
CA ILE A 182 0.64 -16.48 -11.46
C ILE A 182 0.27 -16.72 -9.99
N CYS A 183 0.05 -15.64 -9.25
CA CYS A 183 -0.38 -15.67 -7.85
C CYS A 183 -1.89 -15.48 -7.67
N GLY A 184 -2.70 -15.49 -8.74
CA GLY A 184 -4.14 -15.25 -8.66
C GLY A 184 -4.91 -16.20 -7.73
N HIS A 185 -4.34 -17.37 -7.43
CA HIS A 185 -4.85 -18.31 -6.45
C HIS A 185 -4.75 -17.83 -4.98
N ALA A 186 -4.06 -16.71 -4.71
CA ALA A 186 -4.05 -16.04 -3.41
C ALA A 186 -5.36 -15.27 -3.14
N ASN A 187 -6.03 -14.78 -4.20
CA ASN A 187 -7.20 -13.91 -4.09
C ASN A 187 -8.36 -14.53 -3.29
N PRO A 188 -8.68 -15.84 -3.37
CA PRO A 188 -9.66 -16.43 -2.48
C PRO A 188 -9.35 -16.24 -0.98
N THR A 189 -8.08 -16.37 -0.56
CA THR A 189 -7.66 -16.15 0.83
C THR A 189 -7.72 -14.67 1.20
N ILE A 190 -7.26 -13.80 0.30
CA ILE A 190 -7.30 -12.34 0.47
C ILE A 190 -8.75 -11.87 0.60
N ASN A 191 -9.65 -12.38 -0.24
CA ASN A 191 -11.04 -11.94 -0.31
C ASN A 191 -11.83 -12.34 0.94
N ASP A 192 -11.45 -13.44 1.58
CA ASP A 192 -12.07 -13.90 2.83
C ASP A 192 -11.77 -12.98 4.03
N ILE A 193 -10.76 -12.11 3.95
CA ILE A 193 -10.31 -11.25 5.07
C ILE A 193 -11.44 -10.37 5.64
N ALA A 194 -12.34 -9.91 4.78
CA ALA A 194 -13.47 -9.04 5.15
C ALA A 194 -14.51 -9.76 6.01
N ASN A 195 -14.57 -11.10 5.97
CA ASN A 195 -15.47 -11.90 6.79
C ASN A 195 -14.98 -12.07 8.24
N HIS A 196 -13.67 -11.84 8.48
CA HIS A 196 -13.05 -12.09 9.79
C HIS A 196 -12.79 -10.81 10.58
N TYR A 197 -12.68 -9.67 9.91
CA TYR A 197 -12.25 -8.40 10.52
C TYR A 197 -13.21 -7.25 10.19
N PRO A 198 -13.85 -6.64 11.22
CA PRO A 198 -14.62 -5.42 11.03
C PRO A 198 -13.79 -4.30 10.44
N ASN A 199 -14.44 -3.38 9.71
CA ASN A 199 -13.81 -2.23 9.06
C ASN A 199 -12.59 -2.61 8.19
N THR A 200 -12.64 -3.80 7.59
CA THR A 200 -11.64 -4.30 6.65
C THR A 200 -12.30 -4.52 5.30
N TYR A 201 -11.64 -4.07 4.24
CA TYR A 201 -12.18 -4.10 2.90
C TYR A 201 -11.16 -4.59 1.90
N VAL A 202 -11.62 -5.43 0.99
CA VAL A 202 -10.84 -5.90 -0.14
C VAL A 202 -10.89 -4.84 -1.24
N VAL A 203 -9.74 -4.59 -1.86
CA VAL A 203 -9.61 -3.75 -3.06
C VAL A 203 -9.45 -4.66 -4.25
N SER A 204 -10.45 -4.64 -5.13
CA SER A 204 -10.48 -5.41 -6.36
C SER A 204 -9.30 -5.03 -7.27
N SER A 205 -8.66 -6.02 -7.89
CA SER A 205 -7.69 -5.80 -8.98
C SER A 205 -8.29 -6.11 -10.36
N GLU A 206 -9.61 -6.03 -10.49
CA GLU A 206 -10.30 -6.11 -11.78
C GLU A 206 -9.79 -5.05 -12.75
N GLY A 207 -9.62 -5.41 -14.02
CA GLY A 207 -9.06 -4.55 -15.06
C GLY A 207 -7.58 -4.17 -14.87
N CYS A 208 -6.97 -4.50 -13.74
CA CYS A 208 -5.58 -4.14 -13.45
C CYS A 208 -4.66 -5.12 -14.17
N LEU A 209 -4.17 -4.72 -15.34
CA LEU A 209 -3.38 -5.57 -16.23
C LEU A 209 -2.01 -5.95 -15.61
N PRO A 210 -1.54 -7.18 -15.85
CA PRO A 210 -0.19 -7.58 -15.46
C PRO A 210 0.88 -6.95 -16.35
N SER A 211 2.12 -6.99 -15.84
CA SER A 211 3.33 -6.84 -16.64
C SER A 211 3.67 -8.16 -17.36
N ASP A 212 4.72 -8.15 -18.20
CA ASP A 212 5.15 -9.32 -18.97
C ASP A 212 5.50 -10.54 -18.11
N ASP A 213 5.85 -10.35 -16.83
CA ASP A 213 6.16 -11.44 -15.90
C ASP A 213 4.93 -12.13 -15.29
N ASN A 214 3.73 -11.58 -15.51
CA ASN A 214 2.45 -12.03 -14.93
C ASN A 214 2.43 -12.11 -13.39
N LEU A 215 3.43 -11.56 -12.71
CA LEU A 215 3.54 -11.49 -11.26
C LEU A 215 3.18 -10.08 -10.77
N HIS A 216 3.75 -9.08 -11.44
CA HIS A 216 3.53 -7.67 -11.11
C HIS A 216 2.49 -7.04 -12.03
N PHE A 217 1.93 -5.91 -11.61
CA PHE A 217 1.05 -5.11 -12.46
C PHE A 217 1.88 -4.29 -13.45
N SER A 218 1.32 -4.01 -14.62
CA SER A 218 1.88 -3.01 -15.55
C SER A 218 1.77 -1.60 -14.96
N SER A 219 2.36 -0.60 -15.63
CA SER A 219 2.19 0.80 -15.22
C SER A 219 0.70 1.14 -15.14
N GLU A 220 -0.06 0.87 -16.21
CA GLU A 220 -1.51 1.05 -16.26
C GLU A 220 -2.25 0.29 -15.16
N GLY A 221 -1.87 -0.97 -14.92
CA GLY A 221 -2.43 -1.79 -13.85
C GLY A 221 -2.24 -1.18 -12.46
N TYR A 222 -1.05 -0.64 -12.15
CA TYR A 222 -0.82 0.04 -10.88
C TYR A 222 -1.60 1.35 -10.75
N ARG A 223 -1.79 2.12 -11.84
CA ARG A 223 -2.63 3.34 -11.82
C ARG A 223 -4.07 3.00 -11.48
N LEU A 224 -4.64 2.02 -12.19
CA LEU A 224 -6.01 1.57 -11.96
C LEU A 224 -6.18 1.00 -10.56
N LEU A 225 -5.24 0.18 -10.10
CA LEU A 225 -5.25 -0.36 -8.74
C LEU A 225 -5.21 0.76 -7.70
N GLY A 226 -4.37 1.78 -7.88
CA GLY A 226 -4.34 2.96 -7.00
C GLY A 226 -5.69 3.69 -6.93
N ARG A 227 -6.36 3.86 -8.08
CA ARG A 227 -7.73 4.43 -8.16
C ARG A 227 -8.74 3.55 -7.43
N HIS A 228 -8.65 2.22 -7.56
CA HIS A 228 -9.49 1.28 -6.82
C HIS A 228 -9.30 1.40 -5.30
N TYR A 229 -8.04 1.54 -4.84
CA TYR A 229 -7.77 1.81 -3.43
C TYR A 229 -8.43 3.10 -2.94
N ALA A 230 -8.34 4.18 -3.74
CA ALA A 230 -8.92 5.48 -3.38
C ALA A 230 -10.45 5.42 -3.34
N LEU A 231 -11.07 4.82 -4.36
CA LEU A 231 -12.51 4.65 -4.40
C LEU A 231 -12.99 3.77 -3.23
N ARG A 232 -12.33 2.64 -2.96
CA ARG A 232 -12.70 1.75 -1.86
C ARG A 232 -12.57 2.42 -0.49
N TYR A 233 -11.52 3.22 -0.29
CA TYR A 233 -11.35 4.05 0.89
C TYR A 233 -12.53 5.02 1.06
N LEU A 234 -12.93 5.72 0.00
CA LEU A 234 -14.04 6.67 0.05
C LEU A 234 -15.37 5.96 0.28
N GLU A 235 -15.61 4.79 -0.31
CA GLU A 235 -16.83 4.02 -0.04
C GLU A 235 -16.96 3.62 1.44
N ALA A 236 -15.84 3.30 2.08
CA ALA A 236 -15.80 2.97 3.49
C ALA A 236 -15.97 4.18 4.42
N THR A 237 -15.53 5.38 3.99
CA THR A 237 -15.36 6.53 4.90
C THR A 237 -16.19 7.76 4.56
N ASN A 238 -16.58 7.93 3.30
CA ASN A 238 -17.35 9.06 2.79
C ASN A 238 -18.07 8.69 1.46
N PRO A 239 -19.26 8.05 1.55
CA PRO A 239 -20.00 7.60 0.37
C PRO A 239 -20.33 8.70 -0.65
N GLN A 240 -20.50 9.95 -0.20
CA GLN A 240 -20.77 11.08 -1.09
C GLN A 240 -19.56 11.41 -1.96
N LEU A 241 -18.35 11.47 -1.38
CA LEU A 241 -17.13 11.66 -2.17
C LEU A 241 -16.80 10.46 -3.04
N ALA A 242 -17.17 9.24 -2.62
CA ALA A 242 -17.02 8.05 -3.46
C ALA A 242 -17.82 8.20 -4.77
N GLU A 243 -19.04 8.74 -4.72
CA GLU A 243 -19.84 8.96 -5.92
C GLU A 243 -19.21 10.00 -6.87
N VAL A 244 -18.71 11.12 -6.32
CA VAL A 244 -17.97 12.12 -7.12
C VAL A 244 -16.72 11.50 -7.75
N CYS A 245 -16.01 10.65 -7.00
CA CYS A 245 -14.85 9.92 -7.49
C CYS A 245 -15.22 8.99 -8.66
N ARG A 246 -16.30 8.21 -8.56
CA ARG A 246 -16.76 7.34 -9.66
C ARG A 246 -17.05 8.12 -10.94
N GLN A 247 -17.74 9.25 -10.82
CA GLN A 247 -18.09 10.09 -11.97
C GLN A 247 -16.85 10.64 -12.68
N LYS A 248 -15.84 11.09 -11.91
CA LYS A 248 -14.56 11.54 -12.48
C LYS A 248 -13.81 10.39 -13.17
N LEU A 249 -13.70 9.24 -12.50
CA LEU A 249 -13.00 8.08 -13.06
C LEU A 249 -13.67 7.56 -14.35
N ALA A 250 -15.00 7.63 -14.45
CA ALA A 250 -15.71 7.27 -15.67
C ALA A 250 -15.44 8.24 -16.83
N ALA A 251 -15.36 9.55 -16.55
CA ALA A 251 -15.07 10.57 -17.55
C ALA A 251 -13.64 10.45 -18.13
N ASP A 252 -12.68 9.97 -17.34
CA ASP A 252 -11.28 9.74 -17.78
C ASP A 252 -11.13 8.53 -18.72
N VAL A 253 -12.12 7.63 -18.78
CA VAL A 253 -12.12 6.44 -19.65
C VAL A 253 -12.75 6.73 -21.02
N GLU A 254 -13.50 7.82 -21.15
CA GLU A 254 -14.17 8.24 -22.40
C GLU A 254 -13.30 9.14 -23.32
N ILE A 255 -12.03 9.40 -22.94
CA ILE A 255 -11.06 10.23 -23.69
C ILE A 255 -9.91 9.36 -24.21
#